data_AF-A0A382TWC6-F1
#
_entry.id   AF-A0A382TWC6-F1
#
_cell.length_a   1.000
_cell.length_b   1.000
_cell.length_c   1.000
_cell.angle_alpha   90.00
_cell.angle_beta   90.00
_cell.angle_gamma   90.00
#
_symmetry.space_group_name_H-M   'P 1'
#
loop_
_entity.id
_entity.type
_entity.pdbx_description
1 polymer ?
#
loop_
_entity_poly.entity_id
_entity_poly.type
_entity_poly.pdbx_seq_one_letter_code
_entity_poly.pdbx_strand_id
1 'polypeptide(L)'
;YPTFAVALVLTAGISYLCHVQWADRTWDHERILRVATLTQNYPPGVSQFLANPSLWTIPLEVEFYLLYPVVFCLFSRLRSYTLGLLAVSLCAWSIYLSKQGIVWPSFTALFFWPVWLIGAWMAQLHQKNRLSRLPTSLLLITGGLSLALALTSRMNNWDSWIQYLLWTGFYLLLLVFTLSKHEIINALPFKRTLSILSWLGKISFSLYLVHFPVFKLFGYLHQSFFGEKPANFLVSLGYLILVCFLARTFYHWVERPIHHWSRIRLLNT
;
A
#
# COMPACT_ATOMS: atom_id res chain seq x y z
N TYR A 1 15.06 6.73 3.18
CA TYR A 1 14.19 5.91 4.05
C TYR A 1 15.00 4.80 4.69
N PRO A 2 15.54 4.98 5.92
CA PRO A 2 16.40 3.96 6.54
C PRO A 2 15.70 2.61 6.79
N THR A 3 14.44 2.61 7.22
CA THR A 3 13.64 1.40 7.43
C THR A 3 13.49 0.57 6.15
N PHE A 4 13.27 1.25 5.02
CA PHE A 4 13.20 0.63 3.70
C PHE A 4 14.52 -0.02 3.28
N ALA A 5 15.65 0.65 3.52
CA ALA A 5 16.97 0.10 3.20
C ALA A 5 17.25 -1.21 3.97
N VAL A 6 16.92 -1.24 5.27
CA VAL A 6 17.05 -2.47 6.07
C VAL A 6 16.13 -3.57 5.56
N ALA A 7 14.88 -3.24 5.20
CA ALA A 7 13.96 -4.21 4.61
C ALA A 7 14.45 -4.75 3.25
N LEU A 8 15.10 -3.91 2.42
CA LEU A 8 15.70 -4.34 1.16
C LEU A 8 16.85 -5.31 1.40
N VAL A 9 17.74 -5.01 2.35
CA VAL A 9 18.85 -5.93 2.73
C VAL A 9 18.30 -7.26 3.23
N LEU A 10 17.29 -7.23 4.10
CA LEU A 10 16.61 -8.44 4.57
C LEU A 10 16.01 -9.24 3.41
N THR A 11 15.31 -8.56 2.51
CA THR A 11 14.69 -9.18 1.33
C THR A 11 15.75 -9.81 0.43
N ALA A 12 16.83 -9.08 0.13
CA ALA A 12 17.93 -9.55 -0.71
C ALA A 12 18.62 -10.76 -0.08
N GLY A 13 18.85 -10.74 1.25
CA GLY A 13 19.41 -11.86 2.01
C GLY A 13 18.53 -13.10 1.99
N ILE A 14 17.22 -12.94 2.25
CA ILE A 14 16.26 -14.05 2.16
C ILE A 14 16.19 -14.59 0.73
N SER A 15 16.13 -13.73 -0.27
CA SER A 15 16.10 -14.14 -1.67
C SER A 15 17.38 -14.87 -2.07
N TYR A 16 18.54 -14.45 -1.58
CA TYR A 16 19.82 -15.10 -1.81
C TYR A 16 19.87 -16.48 -1.14
N LEU A 17 19.44 -16.58 0.12
CA LEU A 17 19.30 -17.85 0.81
C LEU A 17 18.41 -18.81 0.03
N CYS A 18 17.26 -18.31 -0.47
CA CYS A 18 16.35 -19.14 -1.25
C CYS A 18 16.95 -19.57 -2.60
N HIS A 19 17.76 -18.71 -3.21
CA HIS A 19 18.49 -19.03 -4.43
C HIS A 19 19.51 -20.16 -4.20
N VAL A 20 20.31 -20.06 -3.13
CA VAL A 20 21.34 -21.05 -2.81
C VAL A 20 20.73 -22.39 -2.38
N GLN A 21 19.69 -22.37 -1.53
CA GLN A 21 19.14 -23.59 -0.93
C GLN A 21 18.12 -24.31 -1.82
N TRP A 22 17.32 -23.57 -2.58
CA TRP A 22 16.20 -24.13 -3.37
C TRP A 22 16.24 -23.75 -4.86
N ALA A 23 17.38 -23.25 -5.36
CA ALA A 23 17.57 -22.83 -6.75
C ALA A 23 16.50 -21.81 -7.23
N ASP A 24 16.00 -20.97 -6.32
CA ASP A 24 15.02 -19.93 -6.65
C ASP A 24 15.61 -18.91 -7.64
N ARG A 25 14.86 -18.58 -8.68
CA ARG A 25 15.31 -17.71 -9.78
C ARG A 25 14.96 -16.24 -9.58
N THR A 26 14.43 -15.84 -8.43
CA THR A 26 14.03 -14.44 -8.22
C THR A 26 15.13 -13.55 -7.69
N TRP A 27 16.27 -14.12 -7.28
CA TRP A 27 17.44 -13.34 -6.90
C TRP A 27 18.05 -12.71 -8.16
N ASP A 28 18.04 -11.38 -8.20
CA ASP A 28 18.40 -10.59 -9.36
C ASP A 28 19.02 -9.27 -8.90
N HIS A 29 20.32 -9.11 -9.17
CA HIS A 29 21.10 -7.96 -8.73
C HIS A 29 20.64 -6.65 -9.40
N GLU A 30 20.18 -6.70 -10.65
CA GLU A 30 19.67 -5.53 -11.37
C GLU A 30 18.39 -5.04 -10.70
N ARG A 31 17.46 -5.95 -10.37
CA ARG A 31 16.23 -5.61 -9.66
C ARG A 31 16.49 -5.07 -8.26
N ILE A 32 17.44 -5.66 -7.53
CA ILE A 32 17.83 -5.17 -6.20
C ILE A 32 18.37 -3.75 -6.31
N LEU A 33 19.24 -3.48 -7.29
CA LEU A 33 19.78 -2.14 -7.53
C LEU A 33 18.66 -1.15 -7.87
N ARG A 34 17.73 -1.52 -8.75
CA ARG A 34 16.61 -0.67 -9.12
C ARG A 34 15.69 -0.35 -7.94
N VAL A 35 15.46 -1.31 -7.04
CA VAL A 35 14.74 -1.05 -5.78
C VAL A 35 15.55 -0.16 -4.84
N ALA A 36 16.87 -0.34 -4.75
CA ALA A 36 17.75 0.50 -3.95
C ALA A 36 17.75 1.97 -4.43
N THR A 37 17.71 2.19 -5.74
CA THR A 37 17.68 3.52 -6.37
C THR A 37 16.27 4.08 -6.55
N LEU A 38 15.22 3.37 -6.11
CA LEU A 38 13.81 3.76 -6.28
C LEU A 38 13.39 3.93 -7.75
N THR A 39 14.06 3.25 -8.68
CA THR A 39 13.79 3.35 -10.12
C THR A 39 12.96 2.17 -10.65
N GLN A 40 12.50 1.25 -9.78
CA GLN A 40 11.81 0.02 -10.17
C GLN A 40 10.48 0.23 -10.94
N ASN A 41 9.89 1.43 -10.85
CA ASN A 41 8.64 1.78 -11.54
C ASN A 41 8.86 2.39 -12.95
N TYR A 42 10.11 2.69 -13.34
CA TYR A 42 10.43 3.42 -14.57
C TYR A 42 10.96 2.50 -15.70
N PRO A 43 11.10 2.98 -16.94
CA PRO A 43 11.73 2.23 -18.04
C PRO A 43 13.15 1.72 -17.70
N PRO A 44 13.66 0.64 -18.35
CA PRO A 44 13.13 -0.01 -19.57
C PRO A 44 11.93 -0.96 -19.35
N GLY A 45 11.46 -1.11 -18.11
CA GLY A 45 10.24 -1.86 -17.78
C GLY A 45 10.04 -1.93 -16.26
N VAL A 46 8.87 -2.38 -15.81
CA VAL A 46 8.60 -2.56 -14.37
C VAL A 46 9.46 -3.71 -13.86
N SER A 47 10.52 -3.41 -13.12
CA SER A 47 11.44 -4.41 -12.56
C SER A 47 11.32 -4.51 -11.05
N GLN A 48 10.10 -4.66 -10.57
CA GLN A 48 9.89 -4.92 -9.15
C GLN A 48 10.69 -6.15 -8.72
N PHE A 49 11.25 -6.09 -7.52
CA PHE A 49 11.96 -7.22 -6.96
C PHE A 49 10.92 -8.29 -6.58
N LEU A 50 10.88 -9.39 -7.33
CA LEU A 50 9.81 -10.40 -7.23
C LEU A 50 9.73 -11.07 -5.86
N ALA A 51 10.83 -11.09 -5.11
CA ALA A 51 10.85 -11.56 -3.72
C ALA A 51 10.05 -10.65 -2.77
N ASN A 52 9.82 -9.39 -3.16
CA ASN A 52 9.08 -8.41 -2.39
C ASN A 52 8.39 -7.38 -3.29
N PRO A 53 7.31 -7.76 -3.99
CA PRO A 53 6.64 -6.88 -4.92
C PRO A 53 6.06 -5.64 -4.24
N SER A 54 5.71 -5.69 -2.94
CA SER A 54 5.13 -4.54 -2.21
C SER A 54 6.04 -3.30 -2.21
N LEU A 55 7.35 -3.42 -2.41
CA LEU A 55 8.25 -2.26 -2.40
C LEU A 55 8.00 -1.23 -3.53
N TRP A 56 7.08 -1.50 -4.47
CA TRP A 56 6.73 -0.62 -5.58
C TRP A 56 6.06 0.70 -5.18
N THR A 57 5.39 0.78 -4.02
CA THR A 57 4.74 2.03 -3.59
C THR A 57 5.71 3.05 -3.02
N ILE A 58 6.91 2.65 -2.62
CA ILE A 58 7.87 3.56 -1.98
C ILE A 58 8.39 4.64 -2.95
N PRO A 59 8.77 4.34 -4.21
CA PRO A 59 9.03 5.38 -5.19
C PRO A 59 7.83 6.32 -5.38
N LEU A 60 6.61 5.79 -5.42
CA LEU A 60 5.39 6.57 -5.56
C LEU A 60 5.19 7.54 -4.38
N GLU A 61 5.46 7.11 -3.16
CA GLU A 61 5.44 7.99 -1.97
C GLU A 61 6.45 9.13 -2.12
N VAL A 62 7.68 8.81 -2.55
CA VAL A 62 8.74 9.81 -2.79
C VAL A 62 8.32 10.79 -3.89
N GLU A 63 7.73 10.31 -4.99
CA GLU A 63 7.17 11.15 -6.04
C GLU A 63 6.15 12.13 -5.47
N PHE A 64 5.21 11.67 -4.64
CA PHE A 64 4.23 12.57 -4.02
C PHE A 64 4.87 13.58 -3.07
N TYR A 65 5.89 13.21 -2.29
CA TYR A 65 6.59 14.17 -1.44
C TYR A 65 7.34 15.24 -2.24
N LEU A 66 7.95 14.86 -3.37
CA LEU A 66 8.64 15.80 -4.26
C LEU A 66 7.66 16.70 -5.02
N LEU A 67 6.52 16.16 -5.43
CA LEU A 67 5.51 16.91 -6.19
C LEU A 67 4.57 17.72 -5.29
N TYR A 68 4.51 17.40 -3.99
CA TYR A 68 3.64 18.10 -3.04
C TYR A 68 3.83 19.61 -3.01
N PRO A 69 5.06 20.17 -2.91
CA PRO A 69 5.25 21.62 -2.90
C PRO A 69 4.83 22.27 -4.21
N VAL A 70 5.08 21.60 -5.34
CA VAL A 70 4.67 22.08 -6.67
C VAL A 70 3.15 22.17 -6.74
N VAL A 71 2.46 21.11 -6.33
CA VAL A 71 1.00 21.09 -6.31
C VAL A 71 0.43 22.06 -5.28
N PHE A 72 1.06 22.25 -4.12
CA PHE A 72 0.67 23.27 -3.16
C PHE A 72 0.78 24.69 -3.74
N CYS A 73 1.89 25.00 -4.42
CA CYS A 73 2.06 26.26 -5.14
C CYS A 73 1.00 26.42 -6.24
N LEU A 74 0.68 25.36 -6.98
CA LEU A 74 -0.38 25.37 -7.96
C LEU A 74 -1.77 25.54 -7.31
N PHE A 75 -2.05 24.93 -6.16
CA PHE A 75 -3.29 25.14 -5.39
C PHE A 75 -3.47 26.58 -4.96
N SER A 76 -2.38 27.28 -4.63
CA SER A 76 -2.45 28.69 -4.27
C SER A 76 -2.81 29.62 -5.45
N ARG A 77 -2.59 29.16 -6.69
CA ARG A 77 -2.78 29.96 -7.91
C ARG A 77 -3.96 29.50 -8.78
N LEU A 78 -4.25 28.21 -8.77
CA LEU A 78 -5.26 27.56 -9.61
C LEU A 78 -6.48 27.20 -8.78
N ARG A 79 -7.66 27.26 -9.41
CA ARG A 79 -8.92 26.86 -8.77
C ARG A 79 -8.91 25.34 -8.53
N SER A 80 -9.55 24.86 -7.47
CA SER A 80 -9.56 23.43 -7.13
C SER A 80 -10.07 22.52 -8.27
N TYR A 81 -10.97 23.01 -9.13
CA TYR A 81 -11.49 22.22 -10.25
C TYR A 81 -10.45 22.00 -11.36
N THR A 82 -9.55 22.96 -11.62
CA THR A 82 -8.54 22.82 -12.69
C THR A 82 -7.51 21.77 -12.32
N LEU A 83 -7.17 21.67 -11.02
CA LEU A 83 -6.29 20.62 -10.51
C LEU A 83 -6.93 19.24 -10.59
N GLY A 84 -8.23 19.15 -10.27
CA GLY A 84 -9.00 17.92 -10.45
C GLY A 84 -9.03 17.47 -11.92
N LEU A 85 -9.29 18.39 -12.84
CA LEU A 85 -9.28 18.11 -14.28
C LEU A 85 -7.90 17.64 -14.75
N LEU A 86 -6.84 18.35 -14.38
CA LEU A 86 -5.47 17.96 -14.71
C LEU A 86 -5.14 16.56 -14.19
N ALA A 87 -5.46 16.26 -12.94
CA ALA A 87 -5.21 14.94 -12.36
C ALA A 87 -5.96 13.82 -13.07
N VAL A 88 -7.24 14.03 -13.41
CA VAL A 88 -8.03 13.07 -14.17
C VAL A 88 -7.48 12.90 -15.58
N SER A 89 -7.05 13.99 -16.23
CA SER A 89 -6.41 13.93 -17.56
C SER A 89 -5.09 13.15 -17.54
N LEU A 90 -4.24 13.36 -16.53
CA LEU A 90 -2.99 12.59 -16.38
C LEU A 90 -3.25 11.09 -16.11
N CYS A 91 -4.26 10.78 -15.30
CA CYS A 91 -4.67 9.41 -15.04
C CYS A 91 -5.21 8.74 -16.32
N ALA A 92 -6.08 9.43 -17.07
CA ALA A 92 -6.61 8.96 -18.34
C ALA A 92 -5.50 8.75 -19.38
N TRP A 93 -4.51 9.65 -19.42
CA TRP A 93 -3.33 9.52 -20.26
C TRP A 93 -2.51 8.27 -19.89
N SER A 94 -2.30 8.02 -18.59
CA SER A 94 -1.63 6.81 -18.11
C SER A 94 -2.36 5.53 -18.54
N ILE A 95 -3.70 5.51 -18.45
CA ILE A 95 -4.52 4.38 -18.89
C ILE A 95 -4.40 4.17 -20.40
N TYR A 96 -4.45 5.26 -21.17
CA TYR A 96 -4.27 5.21 -22.62
C TYR A 96 -2.90 4.63 -23.01
N LEU A 97 -1.81 5.12 -22.41
CA LEU A 97 -0.46 4.59 -22.63
C LEU A 97 -0.36 3.10 -22.27
N SER A 98 -0.99 2.68 -21.17
CA SER A 98 -1.02 1.27 -20.77
C SER A 98 -1.70 0.39 -21.82
N LYS A 99 -2.76 0.88 -22.49
CA LYS A 99 -3.41 0.16 -23.60
C LYS A 99 -2.53 0.08 -24.85
N GLN A 100 -1.58 1.01 -25.03
CA GLN A 100 -0.56 0.97 -26.08
C GLN A 100 0.66 0.11 -25.73
N GLY A 101 0.63 -0.62 -24.60
CA GLY A 101 1.75 -1.46 -24.13
C GLY A 101 2.78 -0.72 -23.27
N ILE A 102 2.62 0.58 -23.04
CA ILE A 102 3.50 1.37 -22.18
C ILE A 102 2.92 1.36 -20.75
N VAL A 103 3.27 0.32 -19.98
CA VAL A 103 2.61 0.03 -18.68
C VAL A 103 3.21 0.81 -17.50
N TRP A 104 4.48 1.20 -17.57
CA TRP A 104 5.20 1.83 -16.45
C TRP A 104 4.51 3.08 -15.84
N PRO A 105 3.82 3.96 -16.61
CA PRO A 105 3.15 5.14 -16.04
C PRO A 105 2.06 4.78 -15.02
N SER A 106 1.45 3.60 -15.16
CA SER A 106 0.43 3.06 -14.25
C SER A 106 0.96 2.80 -12.83
N PHE A 107 2.27 2.81 -12.63
CA PHE A 107 2.95 2.64 -11.34
C PHE A 107 3.53 3.95 -10.78
N THR A 108 3.19 5.10 -11.37
CA THR A 108 3.72 6.42 -11.00
C THR A 108 2.61 7.37 -10.58
N ALA A 109 2.97 8.54 -10.08
CA ALA A 109 2.05 9.58 -9.66
C ALA A 109 1.03 9.95 -10.74
N LEU A 110 1.38 9.82 -12.04
CA LEU A 110 0.48 10.07 -13.17
C LEU A 110 -0.87 9.35 -13.03
N PHE A 111 -0.85 8.08 -12.60
CA PHE A 111 -2.06 7.30 -12.39
C PHE A 111 -2.76 7.61 -11.06
N PHE A 112 -1.98 7.83 -9.99
CA PHE A 112 -2.51 7.93 -8.62
C PHE A 112 -2.87 9.35 -8.16
N TRP A 113 -2.59 10.39 -8.96
CA TRP A 113 -2.91 11.79 -8.65
C TRP A 113 -4.36 12.02 -8.21
N PRO A 114 -5.40 11.50 -8.91
CA PRO A 114 -6.78 11.70 -8.48
C PRO A 114 -7.05 11.16 -7.08
N VAL A 115 -6.56 9.95 -6.77
CA VAL A 115 -6.73 9.30 -5.47
C VAL A 115 -6.05 10.11 -4.38
N TRP A 116 -4.84 10.59 -4.64
CA TRP A 116 -4.07 11.40 -3.72
C TRP A 116 -4.76 12.73 -3.39
N LEU A 117 -5.27 13.43 -4.41
CA LEU A 117 -6.02 14.69 -4.23
C LEU A 117 -7.34 14.47 -3.48
N ILE A 118 -8.05 13.38 -3.75
CA ILE A 118 -9.25 13.01 -3.01
C ILE A 118 -8.90 12.79 -1.53
N GLY A 119 -7.81 12.08 -1.22
CA GLY A 119 -7.33 11.91 0.15
C GLY A 119 -7.02 13.24 0.85
N ALA A 120 -6.32 14.16 0.18
CA ALA A 120 -6.03 15.49 0.70
C ALA A 120 -7.32 16.30 0.95
N TRP A 121 -8.27 16.24 0.03
CA TRP A 121 -9.58 16.89 0.19
C TRP A 121 -10.37 16.31 1.36
N MET A 122 -10.39 14.98 1.52
CA MET A 122 -11.04 14.33 2.66
C MET A 122 -10.45 14.75 3.99
N ALA A 123 -9.13 14.87 4.10
CA ALA A 123 -8.48 15.35 5.32
C ALA A 123 -8.97 16.75 5.71
N GLN A 124 -9.16 17.65 4.74
CA GLN A 124 -9.75 18.97 4.99
C GLN A 124 -11.23 18.88 5.41
N LEU A 125 -12.02 17.99 4.80
CA LEU A 125 -13.42 17.79 5.19
C LEU A 125 -13.55 17.23 6.60
N HIS A 126 -12.66 16.31 6.97
CA HIS A 126 -12.58 15.74 8.31
C HIS A 126 -12.24 16.82 9.34
N GLN A 127 -11.20 17.64 9.08
CA GLN A 127 -10.82 18.75 9.95
C GLN A 127 -11.96 19.75 10.16
N LYS A 128 -12.76 20.00 9.11
CA LYS A 128 -13.94 20.90 9.17
C LYS A 128 -15.20 20.23 9.74
N ASN A 129 -15.12 19.01 10.26
CA ASN A 129 -16.25 18.22 10.77
C ASN A 129 -17.43 18.15 9.78
N ARG A 130 -17.14 18.14 8.47
CA ARG A 130 -18.18 18.06 7.43
C ARG A 130 -18.61 16.62 7.17
N LEU A 131 -17.73 15.66 7.43
CA LEU A 131 -17.99 14.24 7.20
C LEU A 131 -19.03 13.67 8.19
N SER A 132 -19.05 14.14 9.44
CA SER A 132 -20.00 13.70 10.46
C SER A 132 -21.46 13.98 10.10
N ARG A 133 -21.71 14.98 9.24
CA ARG A 133 -23.03 15.37 8.75
C ARG A 133 -23.65 14.34 7.80
N LEU A 134 -22.85 13.42 7.24
CA LEU A 134 -23.37 12.41 6.34
C LEU A 134 -24.22 11.40 7.12
N PRO A 135 -25.44 11.07 6.63
CA PRO A 135 -26.29 10.10 7.29
C PRO A 135 -25.69 8.70 7.21
N THR A 136 -25.73 7.98 8.33
CA THR A 136 -25.13 6.63 8.44
C THR A 136 -25.76 5.65 7.44
N SER A 137 -27.08 5.73 7.24
CA SER A 137 -27.80 4.89 6.26
C SER A 137 -27.26 5.07 4.85
N LEU A 138 -27.02 6.32 4.42
CA LEU A 138 -26.45 6.60 3.11
C LEU A 138 -25.05 6.01 2.96
N LEU A 139 -24.18 6.15 3.97
CA LEU A 139 -22.83 5.57 3.94
C LEU A 139 -22.87 4.04 3.87
N LEU A 140 -23.78 3.39 4.60
CA LEU A 140 -23.93 1.94 4.57
C LEU A 140 -24.49 1.44 3.24
N ILE A 141 -25.51 2.11 2.68
CA ILE A 141 -26.10 1.74 1.39
C ILE A 141 -25.08 1.95 0.26
N THR A 142 -24.48 3.15 0.18
CA THR A 142 -23.49 3.45 -0.86
C THR A 142 -22.23 2.62 -0.71
N GLY A 143 -21.76 2.38 0.52
CA GLY A 143 -20.63 1.50 0.80
C GLY A 143 -20.93 0.05 0.40
N GLY A 144 -22.13 -0.46 0.72
CA GLY A 144 -22.58 -1.80 0.32
C GLY A 144 -22.70 -1.98 -1.18
N LEU A 145 -23.32 -1.01 -1.88
CA LEU A 145 -23.40 -1.00 -3.35
C LEU A 145 -22.01 -0.91 -3.99
N SER A 146 -21.14 -0.05 -3.46
CA SER A 146 -19.76 0.08 -3.95
C SER A 146 -18.97 -1.22 -3.76
N LEU A 147 -19.14 -1.91 -2.62
CA LEU A 147 -18.52 -3.21 -2.38
C LEU A 147 -19.05 -4.27 -3.36
N ALA A 148 -20.37 -4.33 -3.57
CA ALA A 148 -20.99 -5.26 -4.52
C ALA A 148 -20.46 -5.03 -5.94
N LEU A 149 -20.31 -3.78 -6.38
CA LEU A 149 -19.71 -3.44 -7.67
C LEU A 149 -18.23 -3.82 -7.75
N ALA A 150 -17.45 -3.53 -6.71
CA ALA A 150 -16.03 -3.91 -6.67
C ALA A 150 -15.84 -5.43 -6.72
N LEU A 151 -16.65 -6.20 -5.98
CA LEU A 151 -16.65 -7.67 -6.02
C LEU A 151 -17.09 -8.19 -7.40
N THR A 152 -18.17 -7.66 -7.95
CA THR A 152 -18.67 -8.00 -9.31
C THR A 152 -17.59 -7.77 -10.36
N SER A 153 -16.86 -6.66 -10.28
CA SER A 153 -15.77 -6.34 -11.21
C SER A 153 -14.63 -7.36 -11.14
N ARG A 154 -14.36 -7.90 -9.96
CA ARG A 154 -13.35 -8.94 -9.75
C ARG A 154 -13.82 -10.30 -10.24
N MET A 155 -15.07 -10.67 -9.95
CA MET A 155 -15.66 -11.94 -10.37
C MET A 155 -15.79 -12.05 -11.90
N ASN A 156 -16.11 -10.95 -12.56
CA ASN A 156 -16.25 -10.89 -14.02
C ASN A 156 -14.97 -10.47 -14.75
N ASN A 157 -13.82 -10.40 -14.06
CA ASN A 157 -12.52 -10.05 -14.64
C ASN A 157 -12.55 -8.78 -15.50
N TRP A 158 -13.19 -7.72 -15.02
CA TRP A 158 -13.20 -6.42 -15.70
C TRP A 158 -11.77 -5.86 -15.83
N ASP A 159 -11.57 -4.87 -16.69
CA ASP A 159 -10.26 -4.21 -16.84
C ASP A 159 -9.67 -3.80 -15.48
N SER A 160 -8.36 -4.00 -15.30
CA SER A 160 -7.68 -3.77 -14.02
C SER A 160 -7.82 -2.34 -13.51
N TRP A 161 -7.87 -1.34 -14.39
CA TRP A 161 -8.07 0.06 -14.01
C TRP A 161 -9.49 0.33 -13.50
N ILE A 162 -10.51 -0.38 -14.03
CA ILE A 162 -11.89 -0.29 -13.53
C ILE A 162 -11.98 -0.94 -12.16
N GLN A 163 -11.40 -2.14 -12.01
CA GLN A 163 -11.31 -2.79 -10.70
C GLN A 163 -10.65 -1.85 -9.68
N TYR A 164 -9.53 -1.21 -10.04
CA TYR A 164 -8.82 -0.27 -9.18
C TYR A 164 -9.70 0.92 -8.78
N LEU A 165 -10.44 1.52 -9.72
CA LEU A 165 -11.34 2.64 -9.45
C LEU A 165 -12.48 2.24 -8.49
N LEU A 166 -13.10 1.08 -8.70
CA LEU A 166 -14.21 0.60 -7.88
C LEU A 166 -13.76 0.24 -6.46
N TRP A 167 -12.60 -0.43 -6.32
CA TRP A 167 -12.00 -0.70 -5.02
C TRP A 167 -11.59 0.58 -4.31
N THR A 168 -11.05 1.56 -5.02
CA THR A 168 -10.74 2.89 -4.47
C THR A 168 -12.00 3.57 -3.94
N GLY A 169 -13.10 3.56 -4.71
CA GLY A 169 -14.38 4.10 -4.27
C GLY A 169 -14.90 3.45 -2.99
N PHE A 170 -14.83 2.11 -2.90
CA PHE A 170 -15.21 1.38 -1.69
C PHE A 170 -14.34 1.75 -0.49
N TYR A 171 -13.01 1.73 -0.63
CA TYR A 171 -12.11 2.09 0.46
C TYR A 171 -12.25 3.54 0.90
N LEU A 172 -12.59 4.44 -0.03
CA LEU A 172 -12.89 5.83 0.27
C LEU A 172 -14.13 5.95 1.16
N LEU A 173 -15.23 5.27 0.80
CA LEU A 173 -16.46 5.27 1.58
C LEU A 173 -16.26 4.62 2.96
N LEU A 174 -15.48 3.53 3.02
CA LEU A 174 -15.09 2.90 4.28
C LEU A 174 -14.28 3.85 5.17
N LEU A 175 -13.34 4.60 4.57
CA LEU A 175 -12.55 5.60 5.29
C LEU A 175 -13.44 6.75 5.80
N VAL A 176 -14.37 7.24 4.99
CA VAL A 176 -15.36 8.25 5.42
C VAL A 176 -16.20 7.72 6.57
N PHE A 177 -16.69 6.48 6.49
CA PHE A 177 -17.48 5.85 7.56
C PHE A 177 -16.68 5.76 8.86
N THR A 178 -15.44 5.25 8.80
CA THR A 178 -14.59 5.06 9.98
C THR A 178 -14.21 6.39 10.66
N LEU A 179 -13.93 7.43 9.89
CA LEU A 179 -13.66 8.76 10.43
C LEU A 179 -14.92 9.43 10.99
N SER A 180 -16.05 9.31 10.30
CA SER A 180 -17.28 10.04 10.65
C SER A 180 -18.05 9.42 11.82
N LYS A 181 -17.99 8.10 11.98
CA LYS A 181 -18.83 7.32 12.89
C LYS A 181 -18.00 6.53 13.92
N HIS A 182 -16.89 7.11 14.37
CA HIS A 182 -16.00 6.51 15.36
C HIS A 182 -16.73 6.07 16.65
N GLU A 183 -17.73 6.84 17.12
CA GLU A 183 -18.55 6.48 18.29
C GLU A 183 -19.32 5.17 18.09
N ILE A 184 -19.91 4.97 16.91
CA ILE A 184 -20.63 3.73 16.58
C ILE A 184 -19.65 2.55 16.59
N ILE A 185 -18.45 2.75 16.01
CA ILE A 185 -17.41 1.72 15.96
C ILE A 185 -16.92 1.35 17.36
N ASN A 186 -16.73 2.35 18.23
CA ASN A 186 -16.29 2.14 19.62
C ASN A 186 -17.37 1.47 20.49
N ALA A 187 -18.65 1.64 20.15
CA ALA A 187 -19.78 0.99 20.81
C ALA A 187 -19.98 -0.48 20.41
N LEU A 188 -19.32 -0.96 19.34
CA LEU A 188 -19.46 -2.35 18.90
C LEU A 188 -18.96 -3.35 19.97
N PRO A 189 -19.60 -4.53 20.11
CA PRO A 189 -19.20 -5.54 21.08
C PRO A 189 -17.83 -6.19 20.76
N PHE A 190 -17.28 -5.96 19.57
CA PHE A 190 -16.03 -6.56 19.08
C PHE A 190 -14.77 -5.78 19.48
N LYS A 191 -14.75 -5.16 20.68
CA LYS A 191 -13.62 -4.32 21.15
C LYS A 191 -12.27 -5.02 21.07
N ARG A 192 -12.21 -6.32 21.40
CA ARG A 192 -10.97 -7.12 21.32
C ARG A 192 -10.45 -7.21 19.88
N THR A 193 -11.32 -7.49 18.92
CA THR A 193 -10.97 -7.56 17.49
C THR A 193 -10.51 -6.20 16.97
N LEU A 194 -11.20 -5.12 17.33
CA LEU A 194 -10.80 -3.75 16.99
C LEU A 194 -9.44 -3.37 17.60
N SER A 195 -9.17 -3.82 18.82
CA SER A 195 -7.86 -3.63 19.46
C SER A 195 -6.74 -4.37 18.72
N ILE A 196 -7.00 -5.59 18.24
CA ILE A 196 -6.04 -6.35 17.43
C ILE A 196 -5.81 -5.65 16.09
N LEU A 197 -6.88 -5.17 15.43
CA LEU A 197 -6.77 -4.44 14.18
C LEU A 197 -6.01 -3.12 14.34
N SER A 198 -6.25 -2.40 15.45
CA SER A 198 -5.49 -1.20 15.81
C SER A 198 -4.01 -1.51 16.05
N TRP A 199 -3.71 -2.61 16.75
CA TRP A 199 -2.34 -3.08 16.93
C TRP A 199 -1.68 -3.45 15.59
N LEU A 200 -2.39 -4.15 14.71
CA LEU A 200 -1.92 -4.48 13.37
C LEU A 200 -1.64 -3.21 12.55
N GLY A 201 -2.50 -2.19 12.69
CA GLY A 201 -2.29 -0.86 12.12
C GLY A 201 -0.99 -0.21 12.58
N LYS A 202 -0.62 -0.36 13.86
CA LYS A 202 0.64 0.20 14.41
C LYS A 202 1.89 -0.43 13.81
N ILE A 203 1.85 -1.71 13.43
CA ILE A 203 2.97 -2.42 12.79
C ILE A 203 2.82 -2.56 11.28
N SER A 204 1.80 -1.91 10.69
CA SER A 204 1.37 -2.16 9.30
C SER A 204 2.46 -1.85 8.29
N PHE A 205 3.26 -0.80 8.52
CA PHE A 205 4.39 -0.44 7.66
C PHE A 205 5.51 -1.49 7.72
N SER A 206 5.94 -1.90 8.91
CA SER A 206 6.87 -3.01 9.08
C SER A 206 6.36 -4.31 8.43
N LEU A 207 5.09 -4.66 8.65
CA LEU A 207 4.45 -5.82 8.05
C LEU A 207 4.47 -5.73 6.52
N TYR A 208 4.10 -4.58 5.97
CA TYR A 208 4.13 -4.29 4.54
C TYR A 208 5.51 -4.52 3.92
N LEU A 209 6.57 -4.11 4.61
CA LEU A 209 7.94 -4.25 4.13
C LEU A 209 8.46 -5.69 4.16
N VAL A 210 8.04 -6.53 5.10
CA VAL A 210 8.69 -7.84 5.33
C VAL A 210 7.81 -9.05 5.01
N HIS A 211 6.50 -8.89 4.86
CA HIS A 211 5.60 -10.05 4.75
C HIS A 211 5.89 -10.93 3.53
N PHE A 212 6.08 -10.37 2.33
CA PHE A 212 6.35 -11.14 1.11
C PHE A 212 7.60 -12.03 1.21
N PRO A 213 8.80 -11.49 1.53
CA PRO A 213 10.00 -12.33 1.60
C PRO A 213 9.91 -13.37 2.72
N VAL A 214 9.29 -13.03 3.85
CA VAL A 214 9.10 -13.99 4.95
C VAL A 214 8.10 -15.10 4.58
N PHE A 215 6.98 -14.76 3.93
CA PHE A 215 6.05 -15.76 3.40
C PHE A 215 6.72 -16.68 2.38
N LYS A 216 7.55 -16.11 1.51
CA LYS A 216 8.33 -16.87 0.54
C LYS A 216 9.28 -17.85 1.22
N LEU A 217 10.01 -17.41 2.24
CA LEU A 217 10.89 -18.25 3.04
C LEU A 217 10.11 -19.39 3.71
N PHE A 218 8.98 -19.09 4.36
CA PHE A 218 8.14 -20.11 4.98
C PHE A 218 7.54 -21.08 3.96
N GLY A 219 7.20 -20.62 2.75
CA GLY A 219 6.75 -21.49 1.66
C GLY A 219 7.82 -22.52 1.27
N TYR A 220 9.07 -22.09 1.13
CA TYR A 220 10.19 -23.00 0.84
C TYR A 220 10.51 -23.95 1.99
N LEU A 221 10.53 -23.45 3.23
CA LEU A 221 10.73 -24.28 4.41
C LEU A 221 9.62 -25.33 4.52
N HIS A 222 8.36 -24.95 4.34
CA HIS A 222 7.23 -25.88 4.32
C HIS A 222 7.43 -26.96 3.26
N GLN A 223 7.76 -26.58 2.03
CA GLN A 223 8.00 -27.53 0.95
C GLN A 223 9.18 -28.46 1.26
N SER A 224 10.22 -27.99 1.94
CA SER A 224 11.35 -28.84 2.33
C SER A 224 11.02 -29.85 3.43
N PHE A 225 10.13 -29.51 4.36
CA PHE A 225 9.75 -30.40 5.47
C PHE A 225 8.61 -31.36 5.10
N PHE A 226 7.66 -30.91 4.29
CA PHE A 226 6.43 -31.66 4.00
C PHE A 226 6.37 -32.17 2.54
N GLY A 227 7.30 -31.78 1.68
CA GLY A 227 7.36 -32.22 0.28
C GLY A 227 6.36 -31.55 -0.67
N GLU A 228 5.41 -30.78 -0.15
CA GLU A 228 4.37 -30.09 -0.91
C GLU A 228 4.28 -28.61 -0.56
N LYS A 229 3.58 -27.82 -1.38
CA LYS A 229 3.27 -26.43 -1.02
C LYS A 229 2.08 -26.41 -0.06
N PRO A 230 1.97 -25.42 0.85
CA PRO A 230 0.85 -25.34 1.77
C PRO A 230 -0.46 -25.09 1.01
N ALA A 231 -1.18 -26.17 0.70
CA ALA A 231 -2.46 -26.13 -0.01
C ALA A 231 -3.61 -25.73 0.94
N ASN A 232 -3.47 -26.01 2.23
CA ASN A 232 -4.48 -25.68 3.23
C ASN A 232 -4.37 -24.20 3.65
N PHE A 233 -5.46 -23.46 3.48
CA PHE A 233 -5.57 -22.06 3.89
C PHE A 233 -5.24 -21.84 5.37
N LEU A 234 -5.59 -22.79 6.26
CA LEU A 234 -5.30 -22.69 7.70
C LEU A 234 -3.79 -22.70 7.98
N VAL A 235 -3.01 -23.44 7.18
CA VAL A 235 -1.53 -23.47 7.30
C VAL A 235 -0.96 -22.11 6.90
N SER A 236 -1.43 -21.55 5.78
CA SER A 236 -1.05 -20.20 5.35
C SER A 236 -1.44 -19.13 6.38
N LEU A 237 -2.59 -19.28 7.03
CA LEU A 237 -3.01 -18.41 8.13
C LEU A 237 -2.10 -18.57 9.37
N GLY A 238 -1.65 -19.78 9.66
CA GLY A 238 -0.63 -20.04 10.69
C GLY A 238 0.68 -19.31 10.39
N TYR A 239 1.15 -19.34 9.14
CA TYR A 239 2.32 -18.56 8.72
C TYR A 239 2.11 -17.06 8.83
N LEU A 240 0.89 -16.55 8.58
CA LEU A 240 0.59 -15.13 8.79
C LEU A 240 0.82 -14.71 10.24
N ILE A 241 0.50 -15.55 11.23
CA ILE A 241 0.75 -15.24 12.64
C ILE A 241 2.26 -15.07 12.89
N LEU A 242 3.08 -15.98 12.34
CA LEU A 242 4.54 -15.89 12.44
C LEU A 242 5.09 -14.65 11.71
N VAL A 243 4.54 -14.33 10.55
CA VAL A 243 4.88 -13.11 9.80
C VAL A 243 4.54 -11.86 10.60
N CYS A 244 3.36 -11.79 11.24
CA CYS A 244 2.98 -10.69 12.12
C CYS A 244 3.91 -10.56 13.32
N PHE A 245 4.36 -11.68 13.89
CA PHE A 245 5.35 -11.67 14.97
C PHE A 245 6.70 -11.10 14.48
N LEU A 246 7.21 -11.57 13.34
CA LEU A 246 8.46 -11.05 12.77
C LEU A 246 8.34 -9.57 12.38
N ALA A 247 7.22 -9.16 11.80
CA ALA A 247 6.93 -7.75 11.52
C ALA A 247 6.94 -6.91 12.81
N ARG A 248 6.41 -7.43 13.92
CA ARG A 248 6.49 -6.76 15.22
C ARG A 248 7.93 -6.63 15.72
N THR A 249 8.76 -7.66 15.56
CA THR A 249 10.18 -7.58 15.94
C THR A 249 10.91 -6.53 15.10
N PHE A 250 10.66 -6.52 13.79
CA PHE A 250 11.20 -5.52 12.86
C PHE A 250 10.73 -4.10 13.24
N TYR A 251 9.46 -3.93 13.61
CA TYR A 251 8.92 -2.66 14.10
C TYR A 251 9.67 -2.15 15.33
N HIS A 252 9.90 -3.01 16.32
CA HIS A 252 10.54 -2.60 17.56
C HIS A 252 12.04 -2.31 17.41
N TRP A 253 12.74 -3.05 16.56
CA TRP A 253 14.20 -2.95 16.42
C TRP A 253 14.66 -2.02 15.32
N VAL A 254 13.84 -1.79 14.28
CA VAL A 254 14.21 -0.99 13.12
C VAL A 254 13.34 0.25 13.03
N GLU A 255 12.03 0.07 12.82
CA GLU A 255 11.14 1.20 12.52
C GLU A 255 11.04 2.21 13.69
N ARG A 256 10.75 1.73 14.90
CA ARG A 256 10.53 2.59 16.07
C ARG A 256 11.77 3.40 16.47
N PRO A 257 13.00 2.84 16.54
CA PRO A 257 14.21 3.63 16.79
C PRO A 257 14.43 4.72 15.74
N ILE A 258 14.26 4.40 14.45
CA ILE A 258 14.41 5.36 13.36
C ILE A 258 13.40 6.52 13.49
N HIS A 259 12.14 6.20 13.83
CA HIS A 259 11.11 7.22 14.10
C HIS A 259 11.42 8.09 15.31
N HIS A 260 12.09 7.55 16.32
CA HIS A 260 12.49 8.32 17.50
C HIS A 260 13.65 9.28 17.17
N TRP A 261 14.66 8.80 16.44
CA TRP A 261 15.80 9.61 16.02
C TRP A 261 15.40 10.77 15.10
N SER A 262 14.46 10.54 14.17
CA SER A 262 13.98 11.61 13.28
C SER A 262 13.26 12.73 14.04
N ARG A 263 12.48 12.41 15.08
CA ARG A 263 11.81 13.42 15.92
C ARG A 263 12.80 14.25 16.75
N ILE A 264 13.80 13.61 17.35
CA ILE A 264 14.81 14.34 18.15
C ILE A 264 15.57 15.33 17.28
N ARG A 265 15.95 14.92 16.06
CA ARG A 265 16.70 15.78 15.14
C ARG A 265 15.91 17.02 14.72
N LEU A 266 14.59 16.91 14.54
CA LEU A 266 13.71 18.05 14.21
C LEU A 266 13.49 19.03 15.36
N LEU A 267 13.64 18.59 16.62
CA LEU A 267 13.50 19.46 17.79
C LEU A 267 14.79 20.23 18.11
N ASN A 268 15.92 19.78 17.58
CA ASN A 268 17.24 20.38 17.77
C ASN A 268 17.69 21.25 16.57
N THR A 269 16.80 21.49 15.60
CA THR A 269 16.98 22.36 14.41
C THR A 269 15.96 23.48 14.44
#